data_AF-A0A529MEH9-F1
#
_entry.id   AF-A0A529MEH9-F1
#
_cell.length_a   1.000
_cell.length_b   1.000
_cell.length_c   1.000
_cell.angle_alpha   90.00
_cell.angle_beta   90.00
_cell.angle_gamma   90.00
#
_symmetry.space_group_name_H-M   'P 1'
#
loop_
_entity.id
_entity.type
_entity.pdbx_description
1 polymer ?
#
loop_
_entity_poly.entity_id
_entity_poly.type
_entity_poly.pdbx_seq_one_letter_code
_entity_poly.pdbx_strand_id
1 'polypeptide(L)'
;MKGETTYYLANITKVKSVDDLMSNNRLYTYALAAYGLDSATEDKDLIKSVLQGGVRDPESVANKQTNKAYAGLASAFNFEQYGENATTYVQAQQPTVDMYMRQTLEEDAGKTNEGVRLALYFQRKAPDITS
;
A
#
# COMPACT_ATOMS: atom_id res chain seq x y z
N MET A 1 14.95 -5.09 -3.39
CA MET A 1 13.78 -5.90 -2.99
C MET A 1 14.02 -6.67 -1.69
N LYS A 2 14.83 -7.76 -1.66
CA LYS A 2 14.98 -8.61 -0.46
C LYS A 2 15.35 -7.85 0.84
N GLY A 3 16.25 -6.88 0.77
CA GLY A 3 16.64 -6.08 1.95
C GLY A 3 15.51 -5.21 2.52
N GLU A 4 14.71 -4.59 1.64
CA GLU A 4 13.57 -3.76 2.04
C GLU A 4 12.44 -4.59 2.63
N THR A 5 12.09 -5.71 1.99
CA THR A 5 11.08 -6.65 2.50
C THR A 5 11.46 -7.22 3.87
N THR A 6 12.72 -7.61 4.05
CA THR A 6 13.21 -8.13 5.34
C THR A 6 13.09 -7.07 6.43
N TYR A 7 13.49 -5.83 6.13
CA TYR A 7 13.38 -4.73 7.06
C TYR A 7 11.92 -4.43 7.43
N TYR A 8 11.03 -4.42 6.43
CA TYR A 8 9.61 -4.18 6.64
C TYR A 8 9.01 -5.20 7.61
N LEU A 9 9.14 -6.50 7.32
CA LEU A 9 8.60 -7.56 8.19
C LEU A 9 9.18 -7.53 9.61
N ALA A 10 10.47 -7.20 9.75
CA ALA A 10 11.13 -7.15 11.05
C ALA A 10 10.72 -5.94 11.92
N ASN A 11 10.09 -4.91 11.34
CA ASN A 11 9.84 -3.64 12.04
C ASN A 11 8.40 -3.16 11.98
N ILE A 12 7.60 -3.56 11.00
CA ILE A 12 6.26 -2.99 10.83
C ILE A 12 5.36 -3.22 12.04
N THR A 13 5.45 -4.39 12.69
CA THR A 13 4.67 -4.73 13.89
C THR A 13 5.01 -3.87 15.11
N LYS A 14 6.12 -3.13 15.08
CA LYS A 14 6.53 -2.19 16.14
C LYS A 14 5.89 -0.82 16.00
N VAL A 15 5.37 -0.47 14.83
CA VAL A 15 4.67 0.79 14.56
C VAL A 15 3.30 0.76 15.21
N LYS A 16 2.96 1.75 16.05
CA LYS A 16 1.72 1.78 16.83
C LYS A 16 0.78 2.92 16.44
N SER A 17 1.24 3.84 15.60
CA SER A 17 0.44 4.97 15.16
C SER A 17 0.73 5.38 13.73
N VAL A 18 -0.14 6.24 13.19
CA VAL A 18 0.11 6.92 11.90
C VAL A 18 1.41 7.71 11.97
N ASP A 19 1.66 8.42 13.07
CA ASP A 19 2.89 9.22 13.23
C ASP A 19 4.14 8.34 13.29
N ASP A 20 4.08 7.16 13.93
CA ASP A 20 5.17 6.18 13.92
C ASP A 20 5.46 5.67 12.49
N LEU A 21 4.41 5.38 11.71
CA LEU A 21 4.57 4.92 10.34
C LEU A 21 5.21 6.00 9.47
N MET A 22 4.70 7.23 9.58
CA MET A 22 5.15 8.37 8.80
C MET A 22 6.55 8.87 9.18
N SER A 23 6.95 8.73 10.44
CA SER A 23 8.29 9.11 10.90
C SER A 23 9.36 8.11 10.49
N ASN A 24 9.00 6.85 10.24
CA ASN A 24 9.91 5.86 9.67
C ASN A 24 9.87 5.90 8.13
N ASN A 25 10.76 6.72 7.54
CA ASN A 25 10.80 6.92 6.09
C ASN A 25 10.90 5.61 5.29
N ARG A 26 11.61 4.60 5.81
CA ARG A 26 11.78 3.32 5.12
C ARG A 26 10.49 2.50 5.11
N LEU A 27 9.77 2.44 6.23
CA LEU A 27 8.47 1.77 6.29
C LEU A 27 7.40 2.52 5.52
N TYR A 28 7.39 3.85 5.61
CA TYR A 28 6.51 4.73 4.86
C TYR A 28 6.65 4.54 3.35
N THR A 29 7.87 4.67 2.81
CA THR A 29 8.13 4.47 1.38
C THR A 29 7.76 3.06 0.93
N TYR A 30 8.07 2.05 1.74
CA TYR A 30 7.72 0.66 1.41
C TYR A 30 6.21 0.46 1.33
N ALA A 31 5.47 0.97 2.32
CA ALA A 31 4.02 0.88 2.37
C ALA A 31 3.37 1.59 1.18
N LEU A 32 3.79 2.83 0.86
CA LEU A 32 3.25 3.57 -0.27
C LEU A 32 3.52 2.85 -1.59
N ALA A 33 4.77 2.41 -1.80
CA ALA A 33 5.14 1.65 -2.99
C ALA A 33 4.31 0.37 -3.14
N ALA A 34 3.99 -0.33 -2.04
CA ALA A 34 3.12 -1.50 -2.12
C ALA A 34 1.73 -1.22 -2.71
N TYR A 35 1.21 -0.02 -2.51
CA TYR A 35 -0.09 0.41 -3.05
C TYR A 35 0.04 1.24 -4.33
N GLY A 36 1.24 1.33 -4.93
CA GLY A 36 1.48 2.08 -6.16
C GLY A 36 1.48 3.61 -5.97
N LEU A 37 1.75 4.07 -4.75
CA LEU A 37 1.93 5.48 -4.41
C LEU A 37 3.43 5.79 -4.32
N ASP A 38 3.86 6.93 -4.87
CA ASP A 38 5.27 7.34 -4.80
C ASP A 38 5.50 8.33 -3.67
N SER A 39 6.21 7.88 -2.63
CA SER A 39 6.57 8.70 -1.47
C SER A 39 7.31 10.00 -1.79
N ALA A 40 7.94 10.12 -2.97
CA ALA A 40 8.62 11.33 -3.40
C ALA A 40 7.66 12.38 -4.00
N THR A 41 6.48 11.98 -4.49
CA THR A 41 5.50 12.87 -5.12
C THR A 41 4.24 13.06 -4.30
N GLU A 42 3.92 12.11 -3.42
CA GLU A 42 2.74 12.18 -2.55
C GLU A 42 2.87 13.29 -1.51
N ASP A 43 1.76 14.02 -1.29
CA ASP A 43 1.65 15.00 -0.22
C ASP A 43 1.54 14.30 1.14
N LYS A 44 2.44 14.64 2.07
CA LYS A 44 2.49 13.98 3.38
C LYS A 44 1.25 14.23 4.23
N ASP A 45 0.66 15.42 4.16
CA ASP A 45 -0.52 15.77 4.95
C ASP A 45 -1.76 15.04 4.42
N LEU A 46 -1.85 14.85 3.09
CA LEU A 46 -2.85 14.00 2.46
C LEU A 46 -2.72 12.55 2.94
N ILE A 47 -1.52 11.96 2.88
CA ILE A 47 -1.30 10.57 3.31
C ILE A 47 -1.62 10.40 4.80
N LYS A 48 -1.24 11.38 5.63
CA LYS A 48 -1.61 11.40 7.05
C LYS A 48 -3.12 11.36 7.22
N SER A 49 -3.84 12.23 6.52
CA SER A 49 -5.30 12.35 6.59
C SER A 49 -6.00 11.07 6.10
N VAL A 50 -5.46 10.43 5.05
CA VAL A 50 -5.93 9.13 4.54
C VAL A 50 -5.81 8.04 5.59
N LEU A 51 -4.64 7.91 6.23
CA LEU A 51 -4.39 6.88 7.24
C LEU A 51 -5.20 7.14 8.53
N GLN A 52 -5.33 8.40 8.95
CA GLN A 52 -6.11 8.78 10.14
C GLN A 52 -7.62 8.59 9.94
N GLY A 53 -8.13 8.92 8.75
CA GLY A 53 -9.56 8.81 8.45
C GLY A 53 -10.03 7.38 8.18
N GLY A 54 -9.13 6.46 7.84
CA GLY A 54 -9.46 5.07 7.54
C GLY A 54 -10.42 4.93 6.37
N VAL A 55 -11.14 3.80 6.30
CA VAL A 55 -12.07 3.47 5.21
C VAL A 55 -13.51 3.20 5.67
N ARG A 56 -13.76 3.28 6.98
CA ARG A 56 -15.07 2.93 7.56
C ARG A 56 -16.14 3.97 7.25
N ASP A 57 -15.78 5.25 7.30
CA ASP A 57 -16.66 6.35 6.89
C ASP A 57 -16.65 6.46 5.35
N PRO A 58 -17.81 6.35 4.66
CA PRO A 58 -17.91 6.61 3.23
C PRO A 58 -17.37 8.00 2.82
N GLU A 59 -17.42 8.96 3.74
CA GLU A 59 -16.91 10.32 3.58
C GLU A 59 -15.47 10.49 4.11
N SER A 60 -14.74 9.39 4.37
CA SER A 60 -13.32 9.50 4.72
C SER A 60 -12.49 10.06 3.57
N VAL A 61 -11.35 10.69 3.89
CA VAL A 61 -10.43 11.23 2.88
C VAL A 61 -10.02 10.14 1.89
N ALA A 62 -9.76 8.92 2.39
CA ALA A 62 -9.38 7.78 1.56
C ALA A 62 -10.47 7.38 0.56
N ASN A 63 -11.74 7.39 0.97
CA ASN A 63 -12.87 7.01 0.12
C ASN A 63 -13.24 8.08 -0.92
N LYS A 64 -13.00 9.35 -0.62
CA LYS A 64 -13.21 10.46 -1.56
C LYS A 64 -12.16 10.58 -2.65
N GLN A 65 -11.00 9.92 -2.51
CA GLN A 65 -10.00 9.94 -3.56
C GLN A 65 -10.46 9.18 -4.81
N THR A 66 -10.19 9.76 -5.97
CA THR A 66 -10.38 9.08 -7.27
C THR A 66 -9.44 7.88 -7.39
N ASN A 67 -8.20 8.03 -6.95
CA ASN A 67 -7.23 6.94 -6.92
C ASN A 67 -7.54 5.97 -5.78
N LYS A 68 -7.89 4.72 -6.10
CA LYS A 68 -8.23 3.70 -5.10
C LYS A 68 -7.04 3.17 -4.30
N ALA A 69 -5.81 3.51 -4.68
CA ALA A 69 -4.62 3.20 -3.90
C ALA A 69 -4.67 3.75 -2.47
N TYR A 70 -5.23 4.95 -2.26
CA TYR A 70 -5.35 5.55 -0.93
C TYR A 70 -6.28 4.74 -0.02
N ALA A 71 -7.42 4.28 -0.54
CA ALA A 71 -8.33 3.39 0.20
C ALA A 71 -7.66 2.02 0.48
N GLY A 72 -6.88 1.50 -0.47
CA GLY A 72 -6.09 0.28 -0.25
C GLY A 72 -5.08 0.43 0.90
N LEU A 73 -4.32 1.54 0.89
CA LEU A 73 -3.36 1.88 1.94
C LEU A 73 -4.05 2.02 3.30
N ALA A 74 -5.12 2.83 3.39
CA ALA A 74 -5.86 3.05 4.62
C ALA A 74 -6.52 1.77 5.16
N SER A 75 -6.98 0.89 4.28
CA SER A 75 -7.54 -0.41 4.67
C SER A 75 -6.49 -1.35 5.26
N ALA A 76 -5.29 -1.37 4.68
CA ALA A 76 -4.20 -2.22 5.16
C ALA A 76 -3.64 -1.73 6.50
N PHE A 77 -3.46 -0.43 6.65
CA PHE A 77 -2.96 0.22 7.86
C PHE A 77 -4.10 0.93 8.60
N ASN A 78 -5.16 0.19 8.91
CA ASN A 78 -6.40 0.76 9.46
C ASN A 78 -6.26 1.12 10.96
N PHE A 79 -5.51 2.19 11.23
CA PHE A 79 -5.31 2.76 12.57
C PHE A 79 -6.61 3.33 13.15
N GLU A 80 -7.54 3.79 12.32
CA GLU A 80 -8.88 4.24 12.75
C GLU A 80 -9.65 3.13 13.46
N GLN A 81 -9.63 1.92 12.90
CA GLN A 81 -10.37 0.78 13.45
C GLN A 81 -9.59 0.03 14.54
N TYR A 82 -8.29 -0.18 14.33
CA TYR A 82 -7.50 -1.11 15.16
C TYR A 82 -6.49 -0.43 16.09
N GLY A 83 -6.34 0.90 16.01
CA GLY A 83 -5.36 1.66 16.79
C GLY A 83 -3.97 1.06 16.68
N GLU A 84 -3.33 0.84 17.83
CA GLU A 84 -1.98 0.30 17.95
C GLU A 84 -1.77 -1.11 17.39
N ASN A 85 -2.87 -1.84 17.12
CA ASN A 85 -2.84 -3.18 16.55
C ASN A 85 -2.96 -3.19 15.02
N ALA A 86 -3.09 -2.03 14.36
CA ALA A 86 -3.25 -1.97 12.92
C ALA A 86 -2.11 -2.68 12.16
N THR A 87 -0.87 -2.59 12.67
CA THR A 87 0.31 -3.19 12.02
C THR A 87 0.58 -4.64 12.42
N THR A 88 -0.09 -5.14 13.45
CA THR A 88 -0.07 -6.57 13.82
C THR A 88 -1.17 -7.35 13.11
N TYR A 89 -2.11 -6.66 12.45
CA TYR A 89 -3.08 -7.28 11.58
C TYR A 89 -2.42 -7.83 10.30
N VAL A 90 -2.94 -8.95 9.80
CA VAL A 90 -2.34 -9.67 8.67
C VAL A 90 -2.18 -8.79 7.44
N GLN A 91 -3.15 -7.91 7.15
CA GLN A 91 -3.12 -7.08 5.94
C GLN A 91 -1.94 -6.11 5.88
N ALA A 92 -1.40 -5.67 7.02
CA ALA A 92 -0.22 -4.81 7.12
C ALA A 92 1.12 -5.59 7.12
N GLN A 93 1.11 -6.88 6.82
CA GLN A 93 2.30 -7.74 6.85
C GLN A 93 2.54 -8.38 5.49
N GLN A 94 2.31 -9.69 5.37
CA GLN A 94 2.61 -10.46 4.18
C GLN A 94 1.87 -9.97 2.93
N PRO A 95 0.57 -9.61 2.98
CA PRO A 95 -0.13 -9.04 1.83
C PRO A 95 0.50 -7.74 1.33
N THR A 96 0.93 -6.82 2.21
CA THR A 96 1.65 -5.61 1.78
C THR A 96 2.98 -5.95 1.11
N VAL A 97 3.70 -6.94 1.63
CA VAL A 97 4.93 -7.45 0.98
C VAL A 97 4.64 -8.00 -0.41
N ASP A 98 3.59 -8.81 -0.56
CA ASP A 98 3.23 -9.41 -1.84
C ASP A 98 2.81 -8.34 -2.85
N MET A 99 2.07 -7.32 -2.40
CA MET A 99 1.71 -6.15 -3.20
C MET A 99 2.95 -5.34 -3.62
N TYR A 100 3.91 -5.11 -2.73
CA TYR A 100 5.18 -4.45 -3.06
C TYR A 100 5.99 -5.21 -4.11
N MET A 101 6.13 -6.52 -3.94
CA MET A 101 6.86 -7.37 -4.90
C MET A 101 6.19 -7.31 -6.26
N ARG A 102 4.86 -7.37 -6.30
CA ARG A 102 4.06 -7.26 -7.51
C ARG A 102 4.23 -5.89 -8.18
N GLN A 103 4.08 -4.80 -7.43
CA GLN A 103 4.19 -3.45 -7.97
C GLN A 103 5.57 -3.22 -8.58
N THR A 104 6.63 -3.67 -7.90
CA THR A 104 8.00 -3.52 -8.40
C THR A 104 8.20 -4.30 -9.70
N LEU A 105 7.65 -5.52 -9.80
CA LEU A 105 7.66 -6.30 -11.05
C LEU A 105 6.89 -5.61 -12.18
N GLU A 106 5.71 -5.04 -11.89
CA GLU A 106 4.89 -4.33 -12.87
C GLU A 106 5.62 -3.07 -13.40
N GLU A 107 6.32 -2.33 -12.55
CA GLU A 107 7.15 -1.18 -12.92
C GLU A 107 8.38 -1.58 -13.74
N ASP A 108 9.11 -2.61 -13.32
CA ASP A 108 10.31 -3.10 -14.01
C ASP A 108 9.96 -3.68 -15.39
N ALA A 109 8.87 -4.43 -15.49
CA ALA A 109 8.35 -4.93 -16.76
C ALA A 109 7.90 -3.78 -17.67
N GLY A 110 7.22 -2.76 -17.11
CA GLY A 110 6.80 -1.57 -17.84
C GLY A 110 7.96 -0.74 -18.41
N LYS A 111 9.08 -0.67 -17.70
CA LYS A 111 10.33 -0.02 -18.17
C LYS A 111 11.04 -0.82 -19.26
N THR A 112 10.83 -2.14 -19.31
CA THR A 112 11.53 -3.05 -20.23
C THR A 112 10.73 -3.31 -21.52
N ASN A 113 9.40 -3.47 -21.44
CA ASN A 113 8.53 -3.68 -22.61
C ASN A 113 7.02 -3.53 -22.27
N GLU A 114 6.31 -2.56 -22.87
CA GLU A 114 4.87 -2.33 -22.64
C GLU A 114 3.97 -3.55 -22.96
N GLY A 115 4.39 -4.45 -23.86
CA GLY A 115 3.64 -5.67 -24.19
C GLY A 115 3.56 -6.67 -23.04
N VAL A 116 4.60 -6.74 -22.19
CA VAL A 116 4.63 -7.62 -21.01
C VAL A 116 3.67 -7.11 -19.93
N ARG A 117 3.57 -5.78 -19.76
CA ARG A 117 2.60 -5.14 -18.86
C ARG A 117 1.16 -5.50 -19.26
N LEU A 118 0.84 -5.45 -20.55
CA LEU A 118 -0.49 -5.86 -21.04
C LEU A 118 -0.76 -7.34 -20.76
N ALA A 119 0.20 -8.23 -21.01
CA ALA A 119 0.03 -9.68 -20.77
C ALA A 119 -0.25 -10.01 -19.30
N LEU A 120 0.49 -9.40 -18.36
CA LEU A 120 0.29 -9.59 -16.93
C LEU A 120 -1.01 -8.94 -16.43
N TYR A 121 -1.40 -7.80 -17.00
CA TYR A 121 -2.70 -7.17 -16.73
C TYR A 121 -3.86 -8.09 -17.18
N PHE A 122 -3.79 -8.65 -18.38
CA PHE A 122 -4.79 -9.59 -18.90
C PHE A 122 -4.85 -10.88 -18.08
N GLN A 123 -3.70 -11.44 -17.67
CA GLN A 123 -3.68 -12.60 -16.77
C GLN A 123 -4.34 -12.30 -15.41
N ARG A 124 -4.17 -11.08 -14.88
CA ARG A 124 -4.86 -10.64 -13.64
C ARG A 124 -6.37 -10.51 -13.83
N LYS A 125 -6.84 -10.02 -14.98
CA LYS A 125 -8.26 -9.71 -15.22
C LYS A 125 -9.06 -10.88 -15.80
N ALA A 126 -8.40 -11.88 -16.37
CA ALA A 126 -9.05 -13.05 -16.96
C ALA A 126 -9.98 -13.84 -16.00
N PRO A 127 -9.70 -13.99 -14.69
CA PRO A 127 -10.62 -14.68 -13.78
C PRO A 127 -11.94 -13.93 -13.52
N ASP A 128 -11.96 -12.61 -13.72
CA ASP A 128 -13.13 -11.75 -13.50
C ASP A 128 -13.96 -11.54 -14.79
N ILE A 129 -13.54 -12.10 -15.93
CA ILE A 129 -14.29 -12.06 -17.19
C ILE A 129 -15.00 -13.40 -17.38
N THR A 130 -16.17 -13.53 -16.78
CA THR A 130 -17.15 -14.55 -17.18
C THR A 130 -18.03 -14.00 -18.31
N SER A 131 -18.22 -14.82 -19.35
CA SER A 131 -19.05 -14.55 -20.53
C SER A 131 -20.53 -14.32 -20.21
#